data_AF-A0A920PGZ1-F1
#
_entry.id   AF-A0A920PGZ1-F1
#
_cell.length_a   1.000
_cell.length_b   1.000
_cell.length_c   1.000
_cell.angle_alpha   90.00
_cell.angle_beta   90.00
_cell.angle_gamma   90.00
#
_symmetry.space_group_name_H-M   'P 1'
#
loop_
_entity.id
_entity.type
_entity.pdbx_description
1 polymer ?
#
loop_
_entity_poly.entity_id
_entity_poly.type
_entity_poly.pdbx_seq_one_letter_code
_entity_poly.pdbx_strand_id
1 'polypeptide(L)'
;MRRIITGHNNEGKSVIKIDGPPLRSVGEDVGGLFEIWNTDGNPIDSLDAIDRTDTEIILSPSPGGSKFRYFKINPTPEGVPRDVLEELAAQAFKRALVRSMKELTPLDTRQCIKQKPLITSFS
;
A
#
# COMPACT_ATOMS: atom_id res chain seq x y z
N MET A 1 -9.68 11.38 -3.87
CA MET A 1 -9.04 11.53 -2.54
C MET A 1 -7.97 12.60 -2.64
N ARG A 2 -7.77 13.44 -1.61
CA ARG A 2 -6.69 14.44 -1.53
C ARG A 2 -5.69 14.01 -0.44
N ARG A 3 -4.39 14.07 -0.72
CA ARG A 3 -3.31 13.86 0.25
C ARG A 3 -2.48 15.13 0.40
N ILE A 4 -2.04 15.39 1.63
CA ILE A 4 -1.15 16.50 1.97
C ILE A 4 0.01 15.91 2.76
N ILE A 5 1.24 16.14 2.28
CA ILE A 5 2.47 15.71 2.94
C ILE A 5 3.23 16.97 3.33
N THR A 6 3.62 17.04 4.60
CA THR A 6 4.41 18.13 5.16
C THR A 6 5.87 17.73 5.35
N GLY A 7 6.75 18.71 5.30
CA GLY A 7 8.17 18.57 5.64
C GLY A 7 8.71 19.89 6.17
N HIS A 8 10.03 20.08 6.10
CA HIS A 8 10.69 21.32 6.50
C HIS A 8 11.34 22.01 5.29
N ASN A 9 11.50 23.32 5.37
CA ASN A 9 12.37 24.08 4.45
C ASN A 9 13.80 24.21 5.05
N ASN A 10 14.70 24.87 4.32
CA ASN A 10 16.09 25.07 4.77
C ASN A 10 16.24 25.93 6.03
N GLU A 11 15.17 26.62 6.47
CA GLU A 11 15.13 27.39 7.71
C GLU A 11 14.57 26.57 8.89
N GLY A 12 14.25 25.29 8.67
CA GLY A 12 13.64 24.43 9.68
C GLY A 12 12.14 24.70 9.93
N LYS A 13 11.48 25.51 9.08
CA LYS A 13 10.04 25.78 9.20
C LYS A 13 9.22 24.69 8.50
N SER A 14 8.10 24.31 9.09
CA SER A 14 7.17 23.35 8.50
C SER A 14 6.49 23.93 7.25
N VAL A 15 6.46 23.16 6.17
CA VAL A 15 5.88 23.53 4.88
C VAL A 15 5.15 22.34 4.25
N ILE A 16 4.22 22.61 3.33
CA ILE A 16 3.62 21.57 2.48
C ILE A 16 4.61 21.22 1.37
N LYS A 17 4.91 19.93 1.24
CA LYS A 17 5.79 19.38 0.19
C LYS A 17 5.00 18.83 -0.97
N ILE A 18 3.89 18.14 -0.69
CA ILE A 18 3.00 17.56 -1.69
C ILE A 18 1.56 17.88 -1.30
N ASP A 19 0.78 18.37 -2.26
CA ASP A 19 -0.66 18.59 -2.14
C ASP A 19 -1.32 18.17 -3.45
N GLY A 20 -2.11 17.10 -3.41
CA GLY A 20 -2.71 16.57 -4.62
C GLY A 20 -3.39 15.21 -4.43
N PRO A 21 -3.81 14.56 -5.53
CA PRO A 21 -4.32 13.20 -5.47
C PRO A 21 -3.19 12.18 -5.15
N PRO A 22 -3.54 10.95 -4.72
CA PRO A 22 -2.60 9.83 -4.72
C PRO A 22 -2.03 9.61 -6.13
N LEU A 23 -0.71 9.46 -6.27
CA LEU A 23 -0.08 9.19 -7.56
C LEU A 23 -0.44 7.80 -8.13
N ARG A 24 -0.79 6.85 -7.26
CA ARG A 24 -1.13 5.48 -7.65
C ARG A 24 -2.43 5.04 -6.98
N SER A 25 -3.35 4.57 -7.82
CA SER A 25 -4.64 4.01 -7.43
C SER A 25 -5.00 2.81 -8.31
N VAL A 26 -5.75 1.86 -7.76
CA VAL A 26 -6.22 0.65 -8.47
C VAL A 26 -7.67 0.39 -8.13
N GLY A 27 -8.48 0.03 -9.14
CA GLY A 27 -9.85 -0.44 -8.93
C GLY A 27 -10.81 0.63 -8.43
N GLU A 28 -10.61 1.89 -8.82
CA GLU A 28 -11.44 3.02 -8.34
C GLU A 28 -12.94 2.80 -8.55
N ASP A 29 -13.33 2.17 -9.66
CA ASP A 29 -14.72 1.92 -10.05
C ASP A 29 -15.43 0.92 -9.13
N VAL A 30 -14.69 0.06 -8.42
CA VAL A 30 -15.23 -1.05 -7.62
C VAL A 30 -14.87 -0.97 -6.13
N GLY A 31 -14.28 0.14 -5.71
CA GLY A 31 -13.72 0.30 -4.37
C GLY A 31 -12.19 0.24 -4.43
N GLY A 32 -11.59 1.41 -4.65
CA GLY A 32 -10.18 1.51 -5.00
C GLY A 32 -9.21 1.39 -3.82
N LEU A 33 -8.00 0.93 -4.15
CA LEU A 33 -6.80 1.09 -3.34
C LEU A 33 -6.10 2.38 -3.74
N PHE A 34 -5.69 3.19 -2.77
CA PHE A 34 -4.92 4.41 -2.98
C PHE A 34 -3.61 4.33 -2.20
N GLU A 35 -2.47 4.50 -2.87
CA GLU A 35 -1.16 4.53 -2.23
C GLU A 35 -0.83 5.95 -1.75
N ILE A 36 -0.69 6.12 -0.44
CA ILE A 36 -0.64 7.44 0.19
C ILE A 36 0.78 7.83 0.58
N TRP A 37 1.58 6.88 1.08
CA TRP A 37 2.94 7.12 1.53
C TRP A 37 3.80 5.84 1.43
N ASN A 38 5.06 6.01 1.03
CA ASN A 38 6.05 4.94 1.01
C ASN A 38 7.37 5.43 1.62
N THR A 39 8.07 4.54 2.31
CA THR A 39 9.47 4.72 2.70
C THR A 39 10.28 3.53 2.18
N ASP A 40 11.55 3.77 1.88
CA ASP A 40 12.48 2.80 1.29
C ASP A 40 13.41 2.13 2.32
N GLY A 41 13.23 2.46 3.60
CA GLY A 41 14.03 1.95 4.73
C GLY A 41 15.20 2.85 5.12
N ASN A 42 15.48 3.89 4.34
CA ASN A 42 16.42 4.93 4.74
C ASN A 42 15.75 5.90 5.73
N PRO A 43 16.55 6.64 6.53
CA PRO A 43 16.04 7.75 7.32
C PRO A 43 15.27 8.75 6.45
N ILE A 44 14.15 9.26 6.98
CA ILE A 44 13.33 10.23 6.26
C ILE A 44 14.03 11.57 6.22
N ASP A 45 14.30 12.06 5.02
CA ASP A 45 14.72 13.44 4.80
C ASP A 45 13.51 14.34 4.63
N SER A 46 13.18 15.10 5.69
CA SER A 46 12.06 16.04 5.67
C SER A 46 12.29 17.28 4.78
N LEU A 47 13.51 17.48 4.27
CA LEU A 47 13.83 18.56 3.32
C LEU A 47 13.55 18.14 1.88
N ASP A 48 13.58 16.85 1.56
CA ASP A 48 13.32 16.35 0.22
C ASP A 48 11.85 16.58 -0.20
N ALA A 49 11.61 16.50 -1.52
CA ALA A 49 10.28 16.59 -2.12
C ALA A 49 9.97 15.33 -2.96
N ILE A 50 10.66 14.22 -2.66
CA ILE A 50 10.58 13.01 -3.46
C ILE A 50 9.32 12.25 -3.06
N ASP A 51 8.41 12.10 -4.02
CA ASP A 51 7.22 11.28 -3.84
C ASP A 51 7.54 9.80 -4.10
N ARG A 52 7.90 9.08 -3.03
CA ARG A 52 8.25 7.65 -3.08
C ARG A 52 7.07 6.73 -3.39
N THR A 53 5.87 7.27 -3.62
CA THR A 53 4.71 6.49 -4.09
C THR A 53 4.65 6.35 -5.60
N ASP A 54 5.54 7.00 -6.36
CA ASP A 54 5.67 6.78 -7.80
C ASP A 54 6.49 5.51 -8.12
N THR A 55 6.05 4.38 -7.58
CA THR A 55 6.65 3.07 -7.83
C THR A 55 5.60 2.09 -8.29
N GLU A 56 6.00 0.98 -8.92
CA GLU A 56 5.05 -0.11 -9.21
C GLU A 56 4.42 -0.63 -7.91
N ILE A 57 3.13 -0.99 -7.96
CA ILE A 57 2.37 -1.40 -6.79
C ILE A 57 2.78 -2.82 -6.40
N ILE A 58 3.83 -2.90 -5.59
CA ILE A 58 4.27 -4.11 -4.90
C ILE A 58 3.61 -4.15 -3.53
N LEU A 59 2.99 -5.28 -3.16
CA LEU A 59 2.25 -5.38 -1.91
C LEU A 59 3.14 -5.16 -0.68
N SER A 60 4.33 -5.75 -0.70
CA SER A 60 5.32 -5.65 0.37
C SER A 60 5.99 -4.27 0.39
N PRO A 61 6.25 -3.69 1.56
CA PRO A 61 7.21 -2.59 1.66
C PRO A 61 8.61 -3.04 1.23
N SER A 62 9.43 -2.09 0.78
CA SER A 62 10.87 -2.31 0.65
C SER A 62 11.46 -2.73 2.02
N PRO A 63 12.57 -3.49 2.07
CA PRO A 63 13.23 -3.84 3.33
C PRO A 63 13.49 -2.63 4.22
N GLY A 64 13.02 -2.67 5.47
CA GLY A 64 13.11 -1.56 6.42
C GLY A 64 12.16 -0.39 6.14
N GLY A 65 11.48 -0.41 5.00
CA GLY A 65 10.50 0.58 4.61
C GLY A 65 9.10 0.33 5.18
N SER A 66 8.20 1.25 4.87
CA SER A 66 6.80 1.24 5.26
C SER A 66 5.94 1.70 4.10
N LYS A 67 4.69 1.23 4.04
CA LYS A 67 3.70 1.67 3.06
C LYS A 67 2.40 1.97 3.78
N PHE A 68 1.83 3.14 3.52
CA PHE A 68 0.50 3.53 4.01
C PHE A 68 -0.47 3.60 2.84
N ARG A 69 -1.57 2.87 2.94
CA ARG A 69 -2.57 2.73 1.88
C ARG A 69 -3.97 2.94 2.44
N TYR A 70 -4.84 3.46 1.58
CA TYR A 70 -6.25 3.59 1.88
C TYR A 70 -7.06 2.70 0.96
N PHE A 71 -7.93 1.88 1.54
CA PHE A 71 -8.89 1.08 0.80
C PHE A 71 -10.28 1.71 0.94
N LYS A 72 -10.90 2.05 -0.19
CA LYS A 72 -12.32 2.35 -0.24
C LYS A 72 -13.03 1.03 -0.54
N ILE A 73 -13.75 0.48 0.41
CA ILE A 73 -14.51 -0.75 0.21
C ILE A 73 -15.96 -0.36 -0.07
N ASN A 74 -16.49 -0.77 -1.22
CA ASN A 74 -17.90 -0.57 -1.54
C ASN A 74 -18.77 -1.54 -0.73
N PRO A 75 -20.05 -1.21 -0.48
CA PRO A 75 -20.98 -2.13 0.18
C PRO A 75 -21.06 -3.46 -0.56
N THR A 76 -21.31 -4.52 0.21
CA THR A 76 -21.57 -5.85 -0.34
C THR A 76 -22.70 -5.78 -1.36
N PRO A 77 -22.51 -6.30 -2.59
CA PRO A 77 -23.59 -6.35 -3.57
C PRO A 77 -24.77 -7.18 -3.03
N GLU A 78 -25.99 -6.70 -3.24
CA GLU A 78 -27.19 -7.45 -2.85
C GLU A 78 -27.27 -8.78 -3.63
N GLY A 79 -27.69 -9.85 -2.93
CA GLY A 79 -27.89 -11.16 -3.54
C GLY A 79 -26.63 -12.00 -3.75
N VAL A 80 -25.44 -11.52 -3.36
CA VAL A 80 -24.21 -12.31 -3.41
C VAL A 80 -23.94 -12.97 -2.04
N PRO A 81 -23.85 -14.32 -1.97
CA PRO A 81 -23.47 -15.02 -0.74
C PRO A 81 -22.08 -14.63 -0.22
N ARG A 82 -21.93 -14.61 1.11
CA ARG A 82 -20.72 -14.14 1.80
C ARG A 82 -19.49 -15.02 1.51
N ASP A 83 -19.69 -16.33 1.43
CA ASP A 83 -18.66 -17.32 1.12
C ASP A 83 -18.07 -17.13 -0.28
N VAL A 84 -18.90 -16.81 -1.27
CA VAL A 84 -18.45 -16.49 -2.64
C VAL A 84 -17.56 -15.25 -2.65
N LEU A 85 -17.91 -14.22 -1.88
CA LEU A 85 -17.09 -13.00 -1.77
C LEU A 85 -15.75 -13.26 -1.08
N GLU A 86 -15.74 -14.05 -0.01
CA GLU A 86 -14.53 -14.45 0.69
C GLU A 86 -13.58 -15.24 -0.23
N GLU A 87 -14.13 -16.17 -1.02
CA GLU A 87 -13.34 -16.96 -1.96
C GLU A 87 -12.71 -16.06 -3.05
N LEU A 88 -13.50 -15.16 -3.64
CA LEU A 88 -13.01 -14.22 -4.65
C LEU A 88 -11.92 -13.29 -4.09
N ALA A 89 -12.11 -12.76 -2.88
CA ALA A 89 -11.10 -11.94 -2.20
C ALA A 89 -9.81 -12.72 -1.93
N ALA A 90 -9.92 -13.96 -1.44
CA ALA A 90 -8.77 -14.83 -1.19
C ALA A 90 -8.00 -15.16 -2.49
N GLN A 91 -8.71 -15.43 -3.59
CA GLN A 91 -8.10 -15.67 -4.89
C GLN A 91 -7.38 -14.41 -5.42
N ALA A 92 -8.00 -13.23 -5.31
CA ALA A 92 -7.39 -11.96 -5.73
C ALA A 92 -6.11 -11.67 -4.93
N PHE A 93 -6.16 -11.84 -3.60
CA PHE A 93 -5.01 -11.67 -2.73
C PHE A 93 -3.87 -12.63 -3.07
N LYS A 94 -4.18 -13.92 -3.31
CA LYS A 94 -3.20 -14.93 -3.71
C LYS A 94 -2.49 -14.55 -5.02
N ARG A 95 -3.21 -14.02 -6.01
CA ARG A 95 -2.61 -13.57 -7.28
C ARG A 95 -1.66 -12.38 -7.07
N ALA A 96 -2.05 -11.42 -6.25
CA ALA A 96 -1.23 -10.24 -5.97
C ALA A 96 0.04 -10.59 -5.17
N LEU A 97 -0.04 -11.56 -4.25
CA LEU A 97 1.14 -12.10 -3.56
C LEU A 97 2.10 -12.81 -4.52
N VAL A 98 1.59 -13.69 -5.40
CA VAL A 98 2.43 -14.41 -6.37
C VAL A 98 3.14 -13.44 -7.33
N ARG A 99 2.47 -12.35 -7.73
CA ARG A 99 3.10 -11.28 -8.52
C ARG A 99 4.22 -10.60 -7.74
N SER A 100 3.93 -10.15 -6.52
CA SER A 100 4.92 -9.50 -5.65
C SER A 100 6.13 -10.41 -5.37
N MET A 101 5.91 -11.72 -5.20
CA MET A 101 6.98 -12.69 -4.94
C MET A 101 7.89 -12.98 -6.14
N LYS A 102 7.44 -12.75 -7.38
CA LYS A 102 8.29 -12.91 -8.57
C LYS A 102 9.27 -11.76 -8.77
N GLU A 103 9.01 -10.62 -8.14
CA GLU A 103 9.81 -9.39 -8.25
C GLU A 103 10.75 -9.20 -7.04
N LEU A 104 10.68 -10.08 -6.04
CA LEU A 104 11.46 -10.03 -4.80
C LEU A 104 12.76 -10.82 -4.91
N THR A 105 13.85 -10.27 -4.37
CA THR A 105 15.14 -10.98 -4.31
C THR A 105 15.08 -12.13 -3.28
N PRO A 106 15.99 -13.13 -3.32
CA PRO A 106 15.91 -14.31 -2.44
C PRO A 106 15.89 -14.02 -0.93
N LEU A 107 16.34 -12.83 -0.51
CA LEU A 107 16.34 -12.40 0.90
C LEU A 107 14.92 -12.03 1.39
N ASP A 108 14.08 -11.49 0.51
CA ASP A 108 12.75 -10.97 0.81
C ASP A 108 11.68 -12.06 1.01
N THR A 109 11.85 -13.21 0.34
CA THR A 109 10.93 -14.36 0.44
C THR A 109 10.80 -14.87 1.88
N ARG A 110 11.86 -14.77 2.68
CA ARG A 110 11.86 -15.22 4.08
C ARG A 110 11.08 -14.30 5.01
N GLN A 111 10.96 -13.02 4.68
CA GLN A 111 10.24 -12.03 5.51
C GLN A 111 8.74 -12.05 5.22
N CYS A 112 8.33 -12.24 3.97
CA CYS A 112 6.94 -12.37 3.57
C CYS A 112 6.27 -13.64 4.17
N ILE A 113 7.00 -14.75 4.27
CA ILE A 113 6.50 -15.99 4.89
C ILE A 113 6.25 -15.83 6.41
N LYS A 114 6.97 -14.94 7.10
CA LYS A 114 6.77 -14.70 8.54
C LYS A 114 5.51 -13.89 8.88
N GLN A 115 4.88 -13.21 7.91
CA GLN A 115 3.63 -12.46 8.10
C GLN A 115 2.37 -13.29 7.82
N LYS A 116 2.50 -14.54 7.32
CA LYS A 116 1.38 -15.48 7.14
C LYS A 116 0.49 -15.75 8.35
N PRO A 117 0.96 -15.77 9.62
CA PRO A 117 0.10 -16.17 10.74
C PRO A 117 -0.71 -15.02 11.36
N LEU A 118 -0.53 -13.77 10.93
CA LEU A 118 -1.16 -12.60 11.58
C LEU A 118 -2.54 -12.21 10.98
N ILE A 119 -3.00 -12.87 9.92
CA ILE A 119 -4.26 -12.48 9.24
C ILE A 119 -5.34 -13.59 9.33
N THR A 120 -5.01 -14.76 9.88
CA THR A 120 -5.98 -15.85 10.12
C THR A 120 -6.80 -15.70 11.40
N SER A 121 -6.82 -14.52 12.03
CA SER A 121 -7.56 -14.26 13.28
C SER A 121 -8.78 -13.35 13.14
N PHE A 122 -9.30 -13.16 11.92
CA PHE A 122 -10.67 -12.69 11.76
C PHE A 122 -11.60 -13.91 11.75
N SER A 123 -11.90 -14.37 12.97
CA SER A 123 -12.93 -15.36 13.30
C SER A 123 -14.13 -14.65 13.91
#